data_AF-A0A2H0T651-F1
#
_entry.id   AF-A0A2H0T651-F1
#
_cell.length_a   1.000
_cell.length_b   1.000
_cell.length_c   1.000
_cell.angle_alpha   90.00
_cell.angle_beta   90.00
_cell.angle_gamma   90.00
#
_symmetry.space_group_name_H-M   'P 1'
#
loop_
_entity.id
_entity.type
_entity.pdbx_description
1 polymer ?
#
loop_
_entity_poly.entity_id
_entity_poly.type
_entity_poly.pdbx_seq_one_letter_code
_entity_poly.pdbx_strand_id
1 'polypeptide(L)'
;MDLEKLLYIAEEKMPQIKTLILGLFVILGTFVAMDSLVVDFANFVGFKIRPFLYPMLLILWIGYWAFNKFHLPRNKKNKVGIVIAIYSENEKERQKLKADFISKLKKDLQQEEILNFSNVIFLKNHFSNQVKEANNPRSKLESINKKIKAHFYVWGDVKKRPDGDEGEKYFINFQGYVVHKPIPQSLSQTISIDFSKVLPREVNFLEKRSFKGFEASATIVHLAAKYIIGIAAFVSHDPQLALKLHNGLKGQFNAFRPLPPHLQDIRNRIPLLISDEKLWIAKWYFENNKIIEAKKFLQESIVENDNNYGAWLFKATVDFLIDRDVDEAMKSIGRAERYAKITLEWRYSKAFLFFWKEDYQNALKICQKIKNQSYTTEFITLDEVRKFNTNLLSGVNPKAQLYFWIGFLSYFKRNNLGDALQDFENFERLASDNMGLLKQKSTAYLREIKQKLSIK
;
A
#
# COMPACT_ATOMS: atom_id res chain seq x y z
N MET A 1 34.24 -2.91 -32.71
CA MET A 1 33.82 -2.46 -31.36
C MET A 1 32.34 -2.70 -31.25
N ASP A 2 31.89 -3.42 -30.22
CA ASP A 2 30.50 -3.83 -30.08
C ASP A 2 29.57 -2.61 -29.93
N LEU A 3 28.46 -2.58 -30.68
CA LEU A 3 27.53 -1.45 -30.72
C LEU A 3 26.94 -1.19 -29.33
N GLU A 4 26.74 -2.25 -28.54
CA GLU A 4 26.26 -2.16 -27.16
C GLU A 4 27.23 -1.40 -26.26
N LYS A 5 28.54 -1.63 -26.44
CA LYS A 5 29.59 -0.94 -25.67
C LYS A 5 29.61 0.55 -26.00
N LEU A 6 29.42 0.92 -27.27
CA LEU A 6 29.31 2.32 -27.70
C LEU A 6 28.07 3.00 -27.13
N LEU A 7 26.89 2.37 -27.26
CA LEU A 7 25.64 2.89 -26.73
C LEU A 7 25.72 3.11 -25.22
N TYR A 8 26.36 2.18 -24.52
CA TYR A 8 26.54 2.28 -23.09
C TYR A 8 27.51 3.40 -22.68
N ILE A 9 28.66 3.52 -23.34
CA ILE A 9 29.58 4.65 -23.15
C ILE A 9 28.86 5.98 -23.40
N ALA A 10 28.03 6.05 -24.44
CA ALA A 10 27.19 7.21 -24.70
C ALA A 10 26.21 7.46 -23.56
N GLU A 11 25.44 6.46 -23.10
CA GLU A 11 24.49 6.65 -21.99
C GLU A 11 25.12 7.17 -20.70
N GLU A 12 26.33 6.70 -20.36
CA GLU A 12 26.99 6.96 -19.08
C GLU A 12 27.90 8.20 -19.09
N LYS A 13 28.69 8.37 -20.16
CA LYS A 13 29.62 9.51 -20.26
C LYS A 13 28.96 10.75 -20.83
N MET A 14 27.93 10.62 -21.68
CA MET A 14 27.29 11.77 -22.33
C MET A 14 26.82 12.84 -21.34
N PRO A 15 26.27 12.54 -20.16
CA PRO A 15 25.90 13.55 -19.15
C PRO A 15 27.07 14.34 -18.52
N GLN A 16 28.33 14.02 -18.80
CA GLN A 16 29.47 14.74 -18.21
C GLN A 16 29.69 16.08 -18.93
N ILE A 17 30.24 17.08 -18.26
CA ILE A 17 30.55 18.37 -18.91
C ILE A 17 31.69 18.20 -19.93
N LYS A 18 32.63 17.29 -19.65
CA LYS A 18 33.75 16.99 -20.54
C LYS A 18 33.31 16.50 -21.92
N THR A 19 32.24 15.72 -22.01
CA THR A 19 31.69 15.24 -23.30
C THR A 19 31.02 16.36 -24.08
N LEU A 20 30.34 17.30 -23.42
CA LEU A 20 29.82 18.50 -24.09
C LEU A 20 30.95 19.27 -24.76
N ILE A 21 32.00 19.58 -23.99
CA ILE A 21 33.18 20.33 -24.45
C ILE A 21 33.88 19.59 -25.59
N LEU A 22 34.14 18.29 -25.43
CA LEU A 22 34.78 17.48 -26.47
C LEU A 22 33.94 17.47 -27.75
N GLY A 23 32.62 17.29 -27.65
CA GLY A 23 31.74 17.32 -28.81
C GLY A 23 31.70 18.67 -29.50
N LEU A 24 31.76 19.78 -28.73
CA LEU A 24 31.89 21.12 -29.31
C LEU A 24 33.20 21.26 -30.10
N PHE A 25 34.33 20.80 -29.55
CA PHE A 25 35.62 20.81 -30.26
C PHE A 25 35.60 19.93 -31.51
N VAL A 26 35.00 18.74 -31.45
CA VAL A 26 34.88 17.85 -32.61
C VAL A 26 34.01 18.49 -33.70
N ILE A 27 32.87 19.08 -33.33
CA ILE A 27 31.97 19.76 -34.27
C ILE A 27 32.67 20.96 -34.90
N LEU A 28 33.32 21.81 -34.10
CA LEU A 28 34.07 22.97 -34.59
C LEU A 28 35.25 22.56 -35.48
N GLY A 29 36.03 21.55 -35.09
CA GLY A 29 37.12 21.02 -35.90
C GLY A 29 36.62 20.44 -37.23
N THR A 30 35.47 19.77 -37.21
CA THR A 30 34.81 19.27 -38.43
C THR A 30 34.36 20.44 -39.32
N PHE A 31 33.83 21.53 -38.76
CA PHE A 31 33.49 22.72 -39.53
C PHE A 31 34.72 23.34 -40.19
N VAL A 32 35.83 23.45 -39.47
CA VAL A 32 37.09 23.96 -40.05
C VAL A 32 37.59 23.06 -41.18
N ALA A 33 37.57 21.74 -40.99
CA ALA A 33 38.05 20.79 -41.99
C ALA A 33 37.15 20.71 -43.24
N MET A 34 35.84 20.86 -43.07
CA MET A 34 34.87 20.78 -44.17
C MET A 34 34.51 22.14 -44.78
N ASP A 35 35.10 23.24 -44.31
CA ASP A 35 34.67 24.59 -44.67
C ASP A 35 34.75 24.84 -46.19
N SER A 36 35.81 24.35 -46.84
CA SER A 36 35.99 24.44 -48.30
C SER A 36 34.88 23.70 -49.05
N LEU A 37 34.59 22.45 -48.67
CA LEU A 37 33.54 21.63 -49.26
C LEU A 37 32.15 22.24 -49.07
N VAL A 38 31.89 22.81 -47.89
CA VAL A 38 30.62 23.47 -47.59
C VAL A 38 30.46 24.76 -48.40
N VAL A 39 31.55 25.51 -48.63
CA VAL A 39 31.55 26.71 -49.48
C VAL A 39 31.22 26.36 -50.93
N ASP A 40 31.86 25.33 -51.48
CA ASP A 40 31.63 24.90 -52.86
C ASP A 40 30.18 24.42 -53.06
N PHE A 41 29.66 23.65 -52.10
CA PHE A 41 28.27 23.20 -52.13
C PHE A 41 27.27 24.35 -51.95
N ALA A 42 27.53 25.29 -51.04
CA ALA A 42 26.64 26.43 -50.80
C ALA A 42 26.59 27.37 -52.02
N ASN A 43 27.72 27.57 -52.70
CA ASN A 43 27.80 28.33 -53.95
C ASN A 43 27.04 27.63 -55.08
N PHE A 44 27.12 26.30 -55.17
CA PHE A 44 26.38 25.50 -56.14
C PHE A 44 24.85 25.59 -55.96
N VAL A 45 24.36 25.61 -54.71
CA VAL A 45 22.92 25.65 -54.41
C VAL A 45 22.36 27.09 -54.38
N GLY A 46 23.20 28.12 -54.50
CA GLY A 46 22.78 29.53 -54.54
C GLY A 46 22.26 30.09 -53.21
N PHE A 47 22.47 29.37 -52.11
CA PHE A 47 21.85 29.65 -50.81
C PHE A 47 22.91 30.04 -49.76
N LYS A 48 22.71 31.17 -49.08
CA LYS A 48 23.53 31.61 -47.93
C LYS A 48 23.17 30.86 -46.62
N ILE A 49 23.19 29.52 -46.64
CA ILE A 49 22.80 28.67 -45.50
C ILE A 49 23.88 28.62 -44.38
N ARG A 50 25.13 28.93 -44.72
CA ARG A 50 26.30 28.81 -43.83
C ARG A 50 26.12 29.40 -42.41
N PRO A 51 25.65 30.66 -42.22
CA PRO A 51 25.49 31.22 -40.88
C PRO A 51 24.41 30.52 -40.03
N PHE A 52 23.52 29.73 -40.63
CA PHE A 52 22.46 29.01 -39.92
C PHE A 52 22.83 27.56 -39.61
N LEU A 53 23.58 26.90 -40.48
CA LEU A 53 23.93 25.48 -40.34
C LEU A 53 24.78 25.22 -39.09
N TYR A 54 25.85 26.00 -38.88
CA TYR A 54 26.78 25.78 -37.77
C TYR A 54 26.12 26.00 -36.39
N PRO A 55 25.39 27.12 -36.14
CA PRO A 55 24.66 27.27 -34.89
C PRO A 55 23.58 26.21 -34.69
N MET A 56 22.88 25.79 -35.76
CA MET A 56 21.88 24.74 -35.66
C MET A 56 22.49 23.42 -35.15
N LEU A 57 23.62 22.98 -35.71
CA LEU A 57 24.31 21.77 -35.27
C LEU A 57 24.84 21.88 -33.83
N LEU A 58 25.35 23.04 -33.42
CA LEU A 58 25.75 23.29 -32.03
C LEU A 58 24.55 23.25 -31.07
N ILE A 59 23.43 23.87 -31.45
CA ILE A 59 22.18 23.84 -30.68
C ILE A 59 21.65 22.40 -30.57
N LEU A 60 21.69 21.63 -31.67
CA LEU A 60 21.29 20.21 -31.66
C LEU A 60 22.18 19.38 -30.73
N TRP A 61 23.50 19.61 -30.76
CA TRP A 61 24.43 18.93 -29.85
C TRP A 61 24.19 19.29 -28.38
N ILE A 62 24.07 20.59 -28.07
CA ILE A 62 23.75 21.07 -26.72
C ILE A 62 22.40 20.53 -26.26
N GLY A 63 21.40 20.53 -27.13
CA GLY A 63 20.07 19.99 -26.89
C GLY A 63 20.12 18.49 -26.60
N TYR A 64 20.85 17.72 -27.40
CA TYR A 64 21.04 16.28 -27.20
C TYR A 64 21.81 15.96 -25.90
N TRP A 65 22.84 16.74 -25.58
CA TRP A 65 23.56 16.65 -24.31
C TRP A 65 22.66 16.99 -23.12
N ALA A 66 21.93 18.12 -23.19
CA ALA A 66 21.03 18.58 -22.14
C ALA A 66 19.89 17.58 -21.92
N PHE A 67 19.35 17.01 -22.99
CA PHE A 67 18.38 15.91 -22.92
C PHE A 67 18.99 14.73 -22.16
N ASN A 68 20.17 14.24 -22.53
CA ASN A 68 20.80 13.12 -21.83
C ASN A 68 21.16 13.40 -20.36
N LYS A 69 21.48 14.65 -20.04
CA LYS A 69 21.83 15.12 -18.70
C LYS A 69 20.62 15.26 -17.77
N PHE A 70 19.55 15.88 -18.26
CA PHE A 70 18.44 16.35 -17.44
C PHE A 70 17.13 15.58 -17.64
N HIS A 71 16.99 14.83 -18.73
CA HIS A 71 15.80 14.04 -18.99
C HIS A 71 15.73 12.85 -18.03
N LEU A 72 14.65 12.81 -17.25
CA LEU A 72 14.29 11.68 -16.42
C LEU A 72 13.17 10.90 -17.10
N PRO A 73 13.27 9.57 -17.18
CA PRO A 73 12.22 8.74 -17.74
C PRO A 73 10.93 8.92 -16.93
N ARG A 74 9.83 9.22 -17.62
CA ARG A 74 8.52 9.35 -16.99
C ARG A 74 7.84 7.98 -16.90
N ASN A 75 7.15 7.75 -15.79
CA ASN A 75 6.34 6.55 -15.62
C ASN A 75 5.18 6.52 -16.61
N LYS A 76 4.83 5.32 -17.08
CA LYS A 76 3.65 5.10 -17.92
C LYS A 76 2.39 5.46 -17.13
N LYS A 77 1.41 6.09 -17.78
CA LYS A 77 0.12 6.41 -17.16
C LYS A 77 -0.54 5.11 -16.68
N ASN A 78 -1.25 5.17 -15.55
CA ASN A 78 -1.99 4.05 -14.96
C ASN A 78 -1.13 2.82 -14.62
N LYS A 79 0.19 3.00 -14.47
CA LYS A 79 1.09 1.94 -14.02
C LYS A 79 1.76 2.29 -12.70
N VAL A 80 1.98 1.29 -11.88
CA VAL A 80 2.81 1.39 -10.68
C VAL A 80 4.28 1.52 -11.10
N GLY A 81 4.82 2.74 -11.05
CA GLY A 81 6.24 2.98 -11.31
C GLY A 81 7.13 2.41 -10.21
N ILE A 82 8.06 1.54 -10.57
CA ILE A 82 9.11 0.98 -9.70
C ILE A 82 10.44 1.54 -10.18
N VAL A 83 11.11 2.35 -9.36
CA VAL A 83 12.36 3.01 -9.70
C VAL A 83 13.51 2.34 -8.98
N ILE A 84 14.51 1.89 -9.73
CA ILE A 84 15.75 1.33 -9.21
C ILE A 84 16.89 2.32 -9.48
N ALA A 85 17.51 2.81 -8.42
CA ALA A 85 18.53 3.87 -8.42
C ALA A 85 19.77 3.44 -7.63
N ILE A 86 20.44 2.39 -8.10
CA ILE A 86 21.64 1.83 -7.46
C ILE A 86 22.87 2.41 -8.15
N TYR A 87 23.66 3.18 -7.43
CA TYR A 87 24.94 3.72 -7.92
C TYR A 87 26.00 2.64 -8.00
N SER A 88 26.90 2.72 -8.96
CA SER A 88 28.07 1.85 -9.05
C SER A 88 29.33 2.68 -9.29
N GLU A 89 30.40 2.35 -8.57
CA GLU A 89 31.69 3.04 -8.68
C GLU A 89 32.38 2.76 -10.02
N ASN A 90 32.19 1.55 -10.55
CA ASN A 90 32.87 1.09 -11.75
C ASN A 90 31.90 0.71 -12.86
N GLU A 91 32.28 1.08 -14.08
CA GLU A 91 31.57 0.77 -15.33
C GLU A 91 31.27 -0.75 -15.49
N LYS A 92 32.25 -1.60 -15.18
CA LYS A 92 32.10 -3.06 -15.28
C LYS A 92 31.03 -3.60 -14.32
N GLU A 93 30.96 -3.04 -13.12
CA GLU A 93 30.01 -3.47 -12.09
C GLU A 93 28.60 -3.00 -12.44
N ARG A 94 28.49 -1.81 -13.03
CA ARG A 94 27.24 -1.27 -13.56
C ARG A 94 26.68 -2.13 -14.69
N GLN A 95 27.54 -2.61 -15.59
CA GLN A 95 27.14 -3.57 -16.63
C GLN A 95 26.62 -4.87 -16.03
N LYS A 96 27.33 -5.47 -15.06
CA LYS A 96 26.86 -6.68 -14.35
C LYS A 96 25.53 -6.44 -13.64
N LEU A 97 25.37 -5.31 -12.96
CA LEU A 97 24.12 -4.94 -12.31
C LEU A 97 22.95 -4.83 -13.32
N LYS A 98 23.18 -4.24 -14.50
CA LYS A 98 22.16 -4.14 -15.56
C LYS A 98 21.85 -5.51 -16.18
N ALA A 99 22.87 -6.31 -16.44
CA ALA A 99 22.75 -7.61 -17.12
C ALA A 99 22.13 -8.67 -16.21
N ASP A 100 22.60 -8.79 -14.96
CA ASP A 100 22.22 -9.89 -14.08
C ASP A 100 21.06 -9.48 -13.18
N PHE A 101 21.22 -8.38 -12.42
CA PHE A 101 20.22 -7.97 -11.43
C PHE A 101 18.94 -7.40 -12.09
N ILE A 102 19.06 -6.44 -13.03
CA ILE A 102 17.88 -5.80 -13.63
C ILE A 102 17.15 -6.76 -14.57
N SER A 103 17.87 -7.59 -15.33
CA SER A 103 17.26 -8.61 -16.18
C SER A 103 16.48 -9.62 -15.35
N LYS A 104 17.10 -10.15 -14.27
CA LYS A 104 16.44 -11.07 -13.35
C LYS A 104 15.20 -10.46 -12.70
N LEU A 105 15.31 -9.24 -12.18
CA LEU A 105 14.18 -8.52 -11.59
C LEU A 105 13.02 -8.34 -12.57
N LYS A 106 13.31 -7.92 -13.82
CA LYS A 106 12.28 -7.78 -14.85
C LYS A 106 11.66 -9.12 -15.22
N LYS A 107 12.46 -10.18 -15.34
CA LYS A 107 11.99 -11.54 -15.63
C LYS A 107 11.04 -12.03 -14.53
N ASP A 108 11.43 -11.89 -13.27
CA ASP A 108 10.62 -12.33 -12.12
C ASP A 108 9.30 -11.53 -12.05
N LEU A 109 9.34 -10.21 -12.25
CA LEU A 109 8.14 -9.37 -12.33
C LEU A 109 7.26 -9.70 -13.55
N GLN A 110 7.84 -10.15 -14.66
CA GLN A 110 7.10 -10.53 -15.87
C GLN A 110 6.39 -11.86 -15.70
N GLN A 111 7.07 -12.87 -15.14
CA GLN A 111 6.53 -14.21 -14.91
C GLN A 111 5.27 -14.19 -14.03
N GLU A 112 5.14 -13.18 -13.17
CA GLU A 112 4.02 -13.01 -12.25
C GLU A 112 3.00 -11.98 -12.72
N GLU A 113 3.10 -11.54 -13.98
CA GLU A 113 2.22 -10.54 -14.59
C GLU A 113 2.26 -9.17 -13.89
N ILE A 114 3.25 -8.91 -13.03
CA ILE A 114 3.37 -7.64 -12.31
C ILE A 114 3.69 -6.52 -13.30
N LEU A 115 4.44 -6.80 -14.37
CA LEU A 115 4.71 -5.82 -15.44
C LEU A 115 3.46 -5.38 -16.23
N ASN A 116 2.33 -6.11 -16.14
CA ASN A 116 1.10 -5.71 -16.81
C ASN A 116 0.58 -4.38 -16.22
N PHE A 117 0.66 -4.24 -14.89
CA PHE A 117 0.23 -3.03 -14.17
C PHE A 117 1.38 -2.20 -13.58
N SER A 118 2.64 -2.63 -13.70
CA SER A 118 3.81 -1.89 -13.23
C SER A 118 4.78 -1.52 -14.36
N ASN A 119 5.67 -0.57 -14.06
CA ASN A 119 6.69 -0.11 -14.99
C ASN A 119 8.00 0.07 -14.25
N VAL A 120 8.99 -0.76 -14.58
CA VAL A 120 10.32 -0.73 -13.96
C VAL A 120 11.21 0.26 -14.68
N ILE A 121 11.69 1.26 -13.95
CA ILE A 121 12.53 2.35 -14.42
C ILE A 121 13.88 2.25 -13.73
N PHE A 122 14.93 2.02 -14.51
CA PHE A 122 16.29 2.04 -13.99
C PHE A 122 16.91 3.42 -14.20
N LEU A 123 17.28 4.11 -13.12
CA LEU A 123 17.90 5.42 -13.24
C LEU A 123 19.35 5.29 -13.72
N LYS A 124 19.78 6.23 -14.56
CA LYS A 124 21.18 6.36 -14.98
C LYS A 124 22.11 6.54 -13.76
N ASN A 125 23.37 6.17 -13.91
CA ASN A 125 24.33 6.15 -12.80
C ASN A 125 24.53 7.53 -12.18
N HIS A 126 24.56 8.60 -12.99
CA HIS A 126 24.71 9.98 -12.48
C HIS A 126 23.54 10.47 -11.64
N PHE A 127 22.30 10.04 -11.95
CA PHE A 127 21.14 10.35 -11.10
C PHE A 127 21.16 9.53 -9.82
N SER A 128 21.60 8.28 -9.90
CA SER A 128 21.78 7.42 -8.72
C SER A 128 22.85 8.01 -7.78
N ASN A 129 23.96 8.54 -8.33
CA ASN A 129 24.98 9.24 -7.56
C ASN A 129 24.43 10.50 -6.87
N GLN A 130 23.63 11.30 -7.59
CA GLN A 130 22.99 12.48 -6.98
C GLN A 130 22.05 12.14 -5.82
N VAL A 131 21.42 10.97 -5.83
CA VAL A 131 20.59 10.50 -4.71
C VAL A 131 21.48 10.07 -3.54
N LYS A 132 22.57 9.36 -3.83
CA LYS A 132 23.56 8.90 -2.83
C LYS A 132 24.28 10.06 -2.12
N GLU A 133 24.73 11.06 -2.87
CA GLU A 133 25.50 12.21 -2.36
C GLU A 133 24.62 13.29 -1.70
N ALA A 134 23.31 13.21 -1.84
CA ALA A 134 22.43 14.20 -1.23
C ALA A 134 22.44 14.09 0.30
N ASN A 135 22.61 15.22 0.99
CA ASN A 135 22.47 15.29 2.46
C ASN A 135 21.14 14.71 2.95
N ASN A 136 20.08 14.83 2.14
CA ASN A 136 18.78 14.20 2.39
C ASN A 136 18.31 13.46 1.12
N PRO A 137 18.61 12.16 1.00
CA PRO A 137 18.23 11.34 -0.16
C PRO A 137 16.72 11.33 -0.42
N ARG A 138 15.90 11.37 0.65
CA ARG A 138 14.44 11.38 0.55
C ARG A 138 13.91 12.64 -0.14
N SER A 139 14.39 13.82 0.28
CA SER A 139 14.01 15.09 -0.37
C SER A 139 14.44 15.12 -1.84
N LYS A 140 15.61 14.56 -2.15
CA LYS A 140 16.09 14.43 -3.53
C LYS A 140 15.19 13.50 -4.35
N LEU A 141 14.81 12.34 -3.82
CA LEU A 141 13.87 11.42 -4.45
C LEU A 141 12.50 12.04 -4.66
N GLU A 142 11.99 12.83 -3.71
CA GLU A 142 10.75 13.59 -3.86
C GLU A 142 10.83 14.57 -5.04
N SER A 143 11.96 15.28 -5.19
CA SER A 143 12.18 16.17 -6.34
C SER A 143 12.22 15.43 -7.69
N ILE A 144 12.83 14.23 -7.72
CA ILE A 144 12.87 13.35 -8.90
C ILE A 144 11.47 12.81 -9.19
N ASN A 145 10.71 12.45 -8.15
CA ASN A 145 9.38 11.88 -8.28
C ASN A 145 8.37 12.86 -8.89
N LYS A 146 8.50 14.17 -8.66
CA LYS A 146 7.68 15.19 -9.34
C LYS A 146 7.71 15.03 -10.87
N LYS A 147 8.85 14.56 -11.43
CA LYS A 147 9.03 14.31 -12.88
C LYS A 147 8.68 12.86 -13.26
N ILE A 148 9.16 11.88 -12.50
CA ILE A 148 8.99 10.46 -12.83
C ILE A 148 7.56 9.96 -12.56
N LYS A 149 6.95 10.36 -11.44
CA LYS A 149 5.64 9.87 -10.95
C LYS A 149 5.63 8.36 -10.70
N ALA A 150 6.63 7.87 -9.98
CA ALA A 150 6.68 6.49 -9.52
C ALA A 150 6.15 6.35 -8.09
N HIS A 151 5.88 5.11 -7.70
CA HIS A 151 5.26 4.77 -6.42
C HIS A 151 6.22 4.05 -5.50
N PHE A 152 7.17 3.31 -6.08
CA PHE A 152 8.14 2.54 -5.32
C PHE A 152 9.55 2.86 -5.79
N TYR A 153 10.45 3.11 -4.85
CA TYR A 153 11.85 3.45 -5.08
C TYR A 153 12.74 2.52 -4.27
N VAL A 154 13.75 1.98 -4.93
CA VAL A 154 14.90 1.31 -4.31
C VAL A 154 16.16 2.02 -4.76
N TRP A 155 16.97 2.49 -3.82
CA TRP A 155 18.25 3.13 -4.12
C TRP A 155 19.35 2.60 -3.21
N GLY A 156 20.58 2.92 -3.57
CA GLY A 156 21.76 2.57 -2.80
C GLY A 156 22.98 2.55 -3.67
N ASP A 157 23.95 1.72 -3.34
CA ASP A 157 25.19 1.60 -4.09
C ASP A 157 25.72 0.16 -4.10
N VAL A 158 26.43 -0.18 -5.17
CA VAL A 158 27.25 -1.39 -5.25
C VAL A 158 28.72 -1.01 -5.22
N LYS A 159 29.47 -1.69 -4.36
CA LYS A 159 30.91 -1.55 -4.21
C LYS A 159 31.59 -2.90 -4.27
N LYS A 160 32.77 -2.94 -4.86
CA LYS A 160 33.68 -4.08 -4.79
C LYS A 160 34.83 -3.75 -3.84
N ARG A 161 35.09 -4.59 -2.84
CA ARG A 161 36.16 -4.39 -1.85
C ARG A 161 36.86 -5.70 -1.53
N PRO A 162 38.17 -5.69 -1.23
CA PRO A 162 38.84 -6.84 -0.64
C PRO A 162 38.26 -7.11 0.76
N ASP A 163 38.04 -8.38 1.10
CA ASP A 163 37.56 -8.82 2.42
C ASP A 163 38.47 -9.91 2.99
N GLY A 164 39.60 -9.47 3.55
CA GLY A 164 40.64 -10.33 4.11
C GLY A 164 41.16 -11.37 3.13
N ASP A 165 41.39 -12.59 3.62
CA ASP A 165 41.93 -13.70 2.85
C ASP A 165 40.90 -14.35 1.90
N GLU A 166 39.62 -13.98 2.00
CA GLU A 166 38.55 -14.56 1.17
C GLU A 166 38.49 -13.97 -0.25
N GLY A 167 39.30 -12.95 -0.53
CA GLY A 167 39.37 -12.25 -1.80
C GLY A 167 38.40 -11.08 -1.90
N GLU A 168 37.98 -10.74 -3.12
CA GLU A 168 37.11 -9.58 -3.35
C GLU A 168 35.62 -9.94 -3.17
N LYS A 169 34.87 -9.09 -2.48
CA LYS A 169 33.43 -9.16 -2.30
C LYS A 169 32.72 -7.98 -2.92
N TYR A 170 31.49 -8.23 -3.37
CA TYR A 170 30.51 -7.21 -3.67
C TYR A 170 29.70 -6.90 -2.41
N PHE A 171 29.45 -5.61 -2.20
CA PHE A 171 28.56 -5.08 -1.17
C PHE A 171 27.50 -4.25 -1.88
N ILE A 172 26.24 -4.68 -1.81
CA ILE A 172 25.11 -3.96 -2.38
C ILE A 172 24.26 -3.41 -1.25
N ASN A 173 24.23 -2.09 -1.13
CA ASN A 173 23.37 -1.39 -0.19
C ASN A 173 22.01 -1.13 -0.80
N PHE A 174 20.96 -1.30 0.00
CA PHE A 174 19.60 -0.97 -0.36
C PHE A 174 18.95 -0.07 0.68
N GLN A 175 18.19 0.87 0.18
CA GLN A 175 17.22 1.68 0.89
C GLN A 175 15.98 1.75 0.00
N GLY A 176 14.82 2.02 0.60
CA GLY A 176 13.61 2.16 -0.19
C GLY A 176 12.61 3.13 0.39
N TYR A 177 11.73 3.57 -0.51
CA TYR A 177 10.84 4.71 -0.33
C TYR A 177 9.58 4.44 -1.13
N VAL A 178 8.44 4.67 -0.47
CA VAL A 178 7.13 4.41 -1.02
C VAL A 178 6.37 5.73 -1.05
N VAL A 179 5.80 6.04 -2.19
CA VAL A 179 4.92 7.18 -2.38
C VAL A 179 3.49 6.66 -2.32
N HIS A 180 2.77 7.08 -1.29
CA HIS A 180 1.37 6.72 -1.07
C HIS A 180 0.53 8.00 -0.89
N LYS A 181 -0.80 7.87 -1.00
CA LYS A 181 -1.73 8.95 -0.59
C LYS A 181 -1.52 9.28 0.89
N PRO A 182 -1.84 10.49 1.37
CA PRO A 182 -1.76 10.80 2.80
C PRO A 182 -2.50 9.73 3.63
N ILE A 183 -1.81 9.13 4.59
CA ILE A 183 -2.33 8.15 5.54
C ILE A 183 -1.94 8.57 6.95
N PRO A 184 -2.60 8.05 8.00
CA PRO A 184 -2.20 8.32 9.37
C PRO A 184 -0.71 8.04 9.61
N GLN A 185 -0.04 8.92 10.34
CA GLN A 185 1.41 8.83 10.58
C GLN A 185 1.80 7.50 11.25
N SER A 186 0.97 7.00 12.17
CA SER A 186 1.17 5.70 12.82
C SER A 186 1.19 4.52 11.83
N LEU A 187 0.30 4.54 10.83
CA LEU A 187 0.27 3.54 9.77
C LEU A 187 1.49 3.69 8.86
N SER A 188 1.85 4.91 8.47
CA SER A 188 3.05 5.18 7.66
C SER A 188 4.33 4.69 8.36
N GLN A 189 4.46 4.89 9.67
CA GLN A 189 5.57 4.37 10.47
C GLN A 189 5.57 2.84 10.50
N THR A 190 4.41 2.21 10.68
CA THR A 190 4.27 0.75 10.65
C THR A 190 4.73 0.17 9.31
N ILE A 191 4.27 0.75 8.19
CA ILE A 191 4.68 0.35 6.85
C ILE A 191 6.19 0.58 6.66
N SER A 192 6.75 1.67 7.19
CA SER A 192 8.18 1.94 7.10
C SER A 192 9.03 0.94 7.90
N ILE A 193 8.55 0.49 9.06
CA ILE A 193 9.21 -0.58 9.83
C ILE A 193 9.16 -1.88 9.01
N ASP A 194 8.00 -2.23 8.47
CA ASP A 194 7.84 -3.43 7.64
C ASP A 194 8.76 -3.39 6.43
N PHE A 195 8.85 -2.23 5.78
CA PHE A 195 9.75 -1.99 4.67
C PHE A 195 11.20 -2.32 5.02
N SER A 196 11.68 -1.81 6.16
CA SER A 196 13.05 -2.03 6.62
C SER A 196 13.36 -3.48 6.99
N LYS A 197 12.33 -4.30 7.29
CA LYS A 197 12.48 -5.73 7.56
C LYS A 197 12.60 -6.54 6.28
N VAL A 198 11.83 -6.18 5.26
CA VAL A 198 11.75 -6.96 4.01
C VAL A 198 12.94 -6.70 3.10
N LEU A 199 13.37 -5.44 3.03
CA LEU A 199 14.52 -5.04 2.22
C LEU A 199 15.76 -4.96 3.10
N PRO A 200 16.70 -5.92 3.02
CA PRO A 200 17.93 -5.86 3.80
C PRO A 200 18.73 -4.62 3.40
N ARG A 201 19.34 -3.96 4.40
CA ARG A 201 20.14 -2.75 4.16
C ARG A 201 21.38 -3.03 3.32
N GLU A 202 21.95 -4.21 3.44
CA GLU A 202 23.12 -4.65 2.70
C GLU A 202 23.01 -6.14 2.36
N VAL A 203 23.43 -6.50 1.15
CA VAL A 203 23.71 -7.87 0.74
C VAL A 203 25.14 -7.94 0.24
N ASN A 204 25.91 -8.91 0.74
CA ASN A 204 27.28 -9.13 0.29
C ASN A 204 27.51 -10.56 -0.21
N PHE A 205 28.42 -10.70 -1.18
CA PHE A 205 28.81 -11.99 -1.76
C PHE A 205 30.17 -11.91 -2.44
N LEU A 206 30.87 -13.04 -2.49
CA LEU A 206 32.18 -13.18 -3.14
C LEU A 206 32.07 -12.91 -4.64
N GLU A 207 33.09 -12.26 -5.23
CA GLU A 207 33.12 -11.96 -6.68
C GLU A 207 32.98 -13.23 -7.53
N LYS A 208 33.60 -14.34 -7.12
CA LYS A 208 33.47 -15.63 -7.80
C LYS A 208 32.02 -16.14 -7.88
N ARG A 209 31.11 -15.57 -7.09
CA ARG A 209 29.66 -15.86 -7.09
C ARG A 209 28.84 -14.67 -7.58
N SER A 210 29.44 -13.70 -8.31
CA SER A 210 28.76 -12.43 -8.60
C SER A 210 27.44 -12.60 -9.34
N PHE A 211 27.39 -13.48 -10.34
CA PHE A 211 26.18 -13.77 -11.09
C PHE A 211 25.03 -14.21 -10.17
N LYS A 212 25.24 -15.28 -9.38
CA LYS A 212 24.24 -15.80 -8.43
C LYS A 212 23.92 -14.78 -7.32
N GLY A 213 24.91 -13.99 -6.89
CA GLY A 213 24.72 -12.95 -5.89
C GLY A 213 23.82 -11.82 -6.37
N PHE A 214 24.03 -11.34 -7.60
CA PHE A 214 23.16 -10.34 -8.22
C PHE A 214 21.75 -10.88 -8.47
N GLU A 215 21.61 -12.13 -8.93
CA GLU A 215 20.29 -12.76 -9.07
C GLU A 215 19.57 -12.90 -7.73
N ALA A 216 20.24 -13.38 -6.69
CA ALA A 216 19.67 -13.52 -5.34
C ALA A 216 19.22 -12.16 -4.78
N SER A 217 20.05 -11.13 -4.93
CA SER A 217 19.70 -9.75 -4.58
C SER A 217 18.49 -9.24 -5.36
N ALA A 218 18.41 -9.53 -6.66
CA ALA A 218 17.25 -9.15 -7.48
C ALA A 218 15.98 -9.83 -7.00
N THR A 219 16.05 -11.12 -6.63
CA THR A 219 14.91 -11.84 -6.07
C THR A 219 14.50 -11.29 -4.70
N ILE A 220 15.44 -10.90 -3.83
CA ILE A 220 15.11 -10.21 -2.57
C ILE A 220 14.36 -8.90 -2.83
N VAL A 221 14.86 -8.07 -3.75
CA VAL A 221 14.22 -6.79 -4.12
C VAL A 221 12.85 -7.03 -4.76
N HIS A 222 12.69 -8.09 -5.55
CA HIS A 222 11.42 -8.52 -6.13
C HIS A 222 10.39 -8.86 -5.04
N LEU A 223 10.75 -9.71 -4.08
CA LEU A 223 9.89 -10.07 -2.94
C LEU A 223 9.51 -8.83 -2.12
N ALA A 224 10.48 -7.96 -1.86
CA ALA A 224 10.26 -6.71 -1.14
C ALA A 224 9.31 -5.78 -1.89
N ALA A 225 9.52 -5.56 -3.19
CA ALA A 225 8.65 -4.76 -4.02
C ALA A 225 7.22 -5.31 -3.99
N LYS A 226 7.05 -6.62 -4.17
CA LYS A 226 5.75 -7.28 -4.20
C LYS A 226 4.98 -7.13 -2.89
N TYR A 227 5.65 -7.36 -1.75
CA TYR A 227 5.03 -7.21 -0.42
C TYR A 227 4.61 -5.77 -0.16
N ILE A 228 5.49 -4.82 -0.46
CA ILE A 228 5.26 -3.41 -0.16
C ILE A 228 4.23 -2.78 -1.09
N ILE A 229 4.25 -3.14 -2.38
CA ILE A 229 3.22 -2.72 -3.33
C ILE A 229 1.88 -3.34 -2.94
N GLY A 230 1.84 -4.58 -2.45
CA GLY A 230 0.63 -5.22 -1.92
C GLY A 230 0.04 -4.47 -0.75
N ILE A 231 0.85 -4.13 0.26
CA ILE A 231 0.43 -3.27 1.38
C ILE A 231 -0.08 -1.91 0.89
N ALA A 232 0.66 -1.26 -0.01
CA ALA A 232 0.27 0.04 -0.53
C ALA A 232 -1.06 -0.02 -1.32
N ALA A 233 -1.30 -1.09 -2.06
CA ALA A 233 -2.56 -1.35 -2.76
C ALA A 233 -3.70 -1.54 -1.76
N PHE A 234 -3.51 -2.35 -0.73
CA PHE A 234 -4.52 -2.59 0.30
C PHE A 234 -4.92 -1.29 1.03
N VAL A 235 -3.93 -0.50 1.46
CA VAL A 235 -4.15 0.80 2.12
C VAL A 235 -4.76 1.83 1.16
N SER A 236 -4.57 1.66 -0.15
CA SER A 236 -5.20 2.48 -1.19
C SER A 236 -6.60 1.99 -1.58
N HIS A 237 -7.18 1.05 -0.82
CA HIS A 237 -8.49 0.42 -1.06
C HIS A 237 -8.58 -0.40 -2.36
N ASP A 238 -7.48 -1.04 -2.77
CA ASP A 238 -7.47 -2.05 -3.83
C ASP A 238 -7.10 -3.44 -3.24
N PRO A 239 -8.03 -4.09 -2.54
CA PRO A 239 -7.77 -5.38 -1.89
C PRO A 239 -7.59 -6.52 -2.90
N GLN A 240 -8.11 -6.40 -4.13
CA GLN A 240 -7.94 -7.43 -5.16
C GLN A 240 -6.50 -7.49 -5.67
N LEU A 241 -5.91 -6.33 -5.97
CA LEU A 241 -4.51 -6.27 -6.34
C LEU A 241 -3.60 -6.73 -5.19
N ALA A 242 -3.89 -6.26 -3.97
CA ALA A 242 -3.16 -6.69 -2.77
C ALA A 242 -3.18 -8.22 -2.61
N LEU A 243 -4.36 -8.83 -2.72
CA LEU A 243 -4.55 -10.28 -2.64
C LEU A 243 -3.77 -11.02 -3.73
N LYS A 244 -3.80 -10.54 -4.98
CA LYS A 244 -3.02 -11.13 -6.08
C LYS A 244 -1.52 -11.13 -5.75
N LEU A 245 -1.01 -10.02 -5.22
CA LEU A 245 0.40 -9.86 -4.85
C LEU A 245 0.76 -10.75 -3.65
N HIS A 246 0.01 -10.72 -2.55
CA HIS A 246 0.36 -11.48 -1.35
C HIS A 246 0.16 -12.99 -1.50
N ASN A 247 -0.86 -13.47 -2.23
CA ASN A 247 -1.00 -14.89 -2.54
C ASN A 247 0.22 -15.42 -3.31
N GLY A 248 0.71 -14.65 -4.28
CA GLY A 248 1.91 -15.04 -5.02
C GLY A 248 3.16 -15.13 -4.13
N LEU A 249 3.28 -14.27 -3.09
CA LEU A 249 4.38 -14.35 -2.13
C LEU A 249 4.33 -15.61 -1.27
N LYS A 250 3.12 -16.01 -0.82
CA LYS A 250 2.92 -17.21 0.01
C LYS A 250 3.55 -18.45 -0.65
N GLY A 251 3.37 -18.61 -1.98
CA GLY A 251 4.00 -19.69 -2.74
C GLY A 251 5.53 -19.57 -2.84
N GLN A 252 6.05 -18.35 -3.02
CA GLN A 252 7.47 -18.10 -3.22
C GLN A 252 8.31 -18.29 -1.96
N PHE A 253 7.81 -17.90 -0.79
CA PHE A 253 8.54 -18.11 0.46
C PHE A 253 8.80 -19.59 0.75
N ASN A 254 7.95 -20.50 0.24
CA ASN A 254 8.17 -21.94 0.37
C ASN A 254 9.27 -22.48 -0.56
N ALA A 255 9.66 -21.72 -1.60
CA ALA A 255 10.73 -22.09 -2.51
C ALA A 255 12.14 -21.83 -1.92
N PHE A 256 12.26 -20.94 -0.93
CA PHE A 256 13.53 -20.69 -0.23
C PHE A 256 13.78 -21.73 0.86
N ARG A 257 14.92 -22.43 0.77
CA ARG A 257 15.35 -23.41 1.78
C ARG A 257 16.85 -23.25 2.08
N PRO A 258 17.23 -22.66 3.25
CA PRO A 258 16.38 -22.02 4.26
C PRO A 258 15.93 -20.61 3.84
N LEU A 259 14.80 -20.15 4.39
CA LEU A 259 14.35 -18.76 4.22
C LEU A 259 15.25 -17.83 5.05
N PRO A 260 15.78 -16.73 4.46
CA PRO A 260 16.56 -15.75 5.20
C PRO A 260 15.82 -15.26 6.45
N PRO A 261 16.48 -15.10 7.61
CA PRO A 261 15.83 -14.74 8.87
C PRO A 261 14.96 -13.48 8.78
N HIS A 262 15.43 -12.46 8.04
CA HIS A 262 14.70 -11.21 7.84
C HIS A 262 13.37 -11.38 7.08
N LEU A 263 13.20 -12.46 6.31
CA LEU A 263 11.96 -12.78 5.58
C LEU A 263 10.97 -13.65 6.39
N GLN A 264 11.38 -14.22 7.52
CA GLN A 264 10.52 -15.09 8.33
C GLN A 264 9.34 -14.33 8.95
N ASP A 265 9.60 -13.15 9.51
CA ASP A 265 8.57 -12.24 10.04
C ASP A 265 7.47 -11.97 9.00
N ILE A 266 7.89 -11.71 7.76
CA ILE A 266 7.00 -11.36 6.66
C ILE A 266 6.20 -12.58 6.22
N ARG A 267 6.84 -13.74 6.06
CA ARG A 267 6.15 -15.00 5.77
C ARG A 267 5.04 -15.28 6.77
N ASN A 268 5.30 -15.07 8.07
CA ASN A 268 4.31 -15.30 9.12
C ASN A 268 3.17 -14.28 9.10
N ARG A 269 3.40 -13.08 8.54
CA ARG A 269 2.39 -12.04 8.43
C ARG A 269 1.52 -12.15 7.17
N ILE A 270 2.02 -12.76 6.09
CA ILE A 270 1.27 -12.91 4.83
C ILE A 270 -0.13 -13.51 5.03
N PRO A 271 -0.34 -14.61 5.79
CA PRO A 271 -1.68 -15.14 6.02
C PRO A 271 -2.64 -14.14 6.69
N LEU A 272 -2.11 -13.31 7.60
CA LEU A 272 -2.91 -12.28 8.26
C LEU A 272 -3.40 -11.22 7.25
N LEU A 273 -2.50 -10.76 6.38
CA LEU A 273 -2.82 -9.78 5.33
C LEU A 273 -3.82 -10.35 4.31
N ILE A 274 -3.59 -11.58 3.84
CA ILE A 274 -4.50 -12.26 2.90
C ILE A 274 -5.88 -12.41 3.51
N SER A 275 -5.97 -12.76 4.80
CA SER A 275 -7.24 -12.87 5.52
C SER A 275 -7.97 -11.52 5.56
N ASP A 276 -7.28 -10.43 5.88
CA ASP A 276 -7.86 -9.08 5.89
C ASP A 276 -8.31 -8.63 4.49
N GLU A 277 -7.52 -8.89 3.46
CA GLU A 277 -7.86 -8.58 2.07
C GLU A 277 -9.11 -9.32 1.60
N LYS A 278 -9.20 -10.62 1.88
CA LYS A 278 -10.38 -11.43 1.59
C LYS A 278 -11.62 -10.94 2.35
N LEU A 279 -11.47 -10.51 3.61
CA LEU A 279 -12.55 -9.90 4.37
C LEU A 279 -13.07 -8.61 3.71
N TRP A 280 -12.18 -7.73 3.26
CA TRP A 280 -12.57 -6.51 2.55
C TRP A 280 -13.28 -6.81 1.23
N ILE A 281 -12.80 -7.82 0.48
CA ILE A 281 -13.47 -8.29 -0.74
C ILE A 281 -14.85 -8.85 -0.42
N ALA A 282 -14.99 -9.63 0.67
CA ALA A 282 -16.27 -10.18 1.10
C ALA A 282 -17.28 -9.06 1.43
N LYS A 283 -16.84 -8.02 2.16
CA LYS A 283 -17.66 -6.84 2.45
C LYS A 283 -18.11 -6.12 1.18
N TRP A 284 -17.20 -5.92 0.22
CA TRP A 284 -17.55 -5.31 -1.06
C TRP A 284 -18.61 -6.13 -1.82
N TYR A 285 -18.47 -7.45 -1.89
CA TYR A 285 -19.48 -8.30 -2.52
C TYR A 285 -20.83 -8.25 -1.80
N PHE A 286 -20.81 -8.21 -0.46
CA PHE A 286 -22.02 -8.09 0.35
C PHE A 286 -22.76 -6.77 0.08
N GLU A 287 -22.05 -5.64 0.05
CA GLU A 287 -22.61 -4.32 -0.25
C GLU A 287 -23.21 -4.24 -1.67
N ASN A 288 -22.70 -5.06 -2.60
CA ASN A 288 -23.19 -5.17 -3.97
C ASN A 288 -24.23 -6.30 -4.17
N ASN A 289 -24.82 -6.82 -3.08
CA ASN A 289 -25.83 -7.89 -3.08
C ASN A 289 -25.38 -9.22 -3.73
N LYS A 290 -24.07 -9.47 -3.81
CA LYS A 290 -23.47 -10.72 -4.33
C LYS A 290 -23.15 -11.66 -3.17
N ILE A 291 -24.21 -12.21 -2.58
CA ILE A 291 -24.16 -12.89 -1.28
C ILE A 291 -23.34 -14.20 -1.32
N ILE A 292 -23.41 -14.95 -2.42
CA ILE A 292 -22.69 -16.22 -2.56
C ILE A 292 -21.18 -15.98 -2.53
N GLU A 293 -20.71 -14.99 -3.30
CA GLU A 293 -19.31 -14.58 -3.34
C GLU A 293 -18.86 -13.98 -2.02
N ALA A 294 -19.69 -13.16 -1.38
CA ALA A 294 -19.41 -12.60 -0.06
C ALA A 294 -19.14 -13.70 0.98
N LYS A 295 -20.03 -14.70 1.05
CA LYS A 295 -19.87 -15.86 1.95
C LYS A 295 -18.61 -16.66 1.63
N LYS A 296 -18.34 -16.91 0.35
CA LYS A 296 -17.14 -17.61 -0.10
C LYS A 296 -15.87 -16.91 0.40
N PHE A 297 -15.70 -15.63 0.09
CA PHE A 297 -14.50 -14.88 0.50
C PHE A 297 -14.39 -14.74 2.01
N LEU A 298 -15.51 -14.61 2.72
CA LEU A 298 -15.52 -14.58 4.17
C LEU A 298 -15.04 -15.90 4.78
N GLN A 299 -15.53 -17.03 4.27
CA GLN A 299 -15.06 -18.34 4.71
C GLN A 299 -13.57 -18.53 4.41
N GLU A 300 -13.12 -18.12 3.22
CA GLU A 300 -11.70 -18.18 2.85
C GLU A 300 -10.82 -17.26 3.73
N SER A 301 -11.37 -16.13 4.21
CA SER A 301 -10.69 -15.22 5.15
C SER A 301 -10.47 -15.90 6.51
N ILE A 302 -11.50 -16.56 7.04
CA ILE A 302 -11.44 -17.29 8.32
C ILE A 302 -10.50 -18.51 8.21
N VAL A 303 -10.57 -19.26 7.11
CA VAL A 303 -9.67 -20.40 6.88
C VAL A 303 -8.20 -19.97 6.80
N GLU A 304 -7.93 -18.79 6.22
CA GLU A 304 -6.56 -18.26 6.13
C GLU A 304 -6.04 -17.79 7.50
N ASN A 305 -6.90 -17.24 8.35
CA ASN A 305 -6.58 -16.84 9.72
C ASN A 305 -7.81 -16.91 10.62
N ASP A 306 -7.92 -18.00 11.40
CA ASP A 306 -9.02 -18.21 12.35
C ASP A 306 -9.06 -17.14 13.45
N ASN A 307 -7.95 -16.42 13.68
CA ASN A 307 -7.88 -15.37 14.69
C ASN A 307 -8.30 -14.00 14.14
N ASN A 308 -8.85 -13.92 12.92
CA ASN A 308 -9.29 -12.65 12.33
C ASN A 308 -10.57 -12.15 13.02
N TYR A 309 -10.40 -11.22 13.96
CA TYR A 309 -11.48 -10.55 14.67
C TYR A 309 -12.54 -9.94 13.74
N GLY A 310 -12.11 -9.21 12.70
CA GLY A 310 -13.00 -8.54 11.76
C GLY A 310 -13.83 -9.52 10.94
N ALA A 311 -13.25 -10.69 10.60
CA ALA A 311 -13.94 -11.74 9.86
C ALA A 311 -15.05 -12.37 10.71
N TRP A 312 -14.78 -12.67 11.98
CA TRP A 312 -15.81 -13.21 12.89
C TRP A 312 -16.95 -12.22 13.18
N LEU A 313 -16.65 -10.94 13.34
CA LEU A 313 -17.67 -9.91 13.43
C LEU A 313 -18.55 -9.87 12.18
N PHE A 314 -17.93 -9.87 11.00
CA PHE A 314 -18.67 -9.81 9.76
C PHE A 314 -19.48 -11.10 9.51
N LYS A 315 -18.95 -12.26 9.94
CA LYS A 315 -19.69 -13.52 9.94
C LYS A 315 -20.95 -13.43 10.79
N ALA A 316 -20.88 -12.87 11.99
CA ALA A 316 -22.08 -12.67 12.81
C ALA A 316 -23.14 -11.81 12.09
N THR A 317 -22.72 -10.78 11.35
CA THR A 317 -23.63 -9.98 10.52
C THR A 317 -24.27 -10.80 9.41
N VAL A 318 -23.50 -11.64 8.71
CA VAL A 318 -24.01 -12.52 7.65
C VAL A 318 -24.97 -13.57 8.21
N ASP A 319 -24.57 -14.26 9.29
CA ASP A 319 -25.38 -15.26 9.99
C ASP A 319 -26.75 -14.65 10.39
N PHE A 320 -26.73 -13.42 10.90
CA PHE A 320 -27.94 -12.72 11.33
C PHE A 320 -28.81 -12.23 10.15
N LEU A 321 -28.25 -11.44 9.23
CA LEU A 321 -29.03 -10.77 8.18
C LEU A 321 -29.45 -11.70 7.05
N ILE A 322 -28.55 -12.60 6.64
CA ILE A 322 -28.74 -13.45 5.47
C ILE A 322 -29.30 -14.79 5.88
N ASP A 323 -28.65 -15.46 6.82
CA ASP A 323 -29.04 -16.81 7.24
C ASP A 323 -30.20 -16.80 8.24
N ARG A 324 -30.49 -15.63 8.82
CA ARG A 324 -31.53 -15.46 9.85
C ARG A 324 -31.31 -16.39 11.05
N ASP A 325 -30.06 -16.76 11.31
CA ASP A 325 -29.65 -17.62 12.40
C ASP A 325 -29.00 -16.78 13.52
N VAL A 326 -29.82 -16.43 14.49
CA VAL A 326 -29.41 -15.59 15.63
C VAL A 326 -28.47 -16.35 16.57
N ASP A 327 -28.60 -17.67 16.66
CA ASP A 327 -27.78 -18.48 17.55
C ASP A 327 -26.38 -18.67 16.98
N GLU A 328 -26.26 -18.91 15.67
CA GLU A 328 -24.97 -18.95 15.00
C GLU A 328 -24.29 -17.57 14.99
N ALA A 329 -25.05 -16.49 14.78
CA ALA A 329 -24.52 -15.13 14.94
C ALA A 329 -23.93 -14.91 16.34
N MET A 330 -24.60 -15.41 17.40
CA MET A 330 -24.10 -15.33 18.77
C MET A 330 -22.79 -16.13 18.96
N LYS A 331 -22.67 -17.32 18.37
CA LYS A 331 -21.43 -18.10 18.40
C LYS A 331 -20.29 -17.37 17.68
N SER A 332 -20.56 -16.77 16.52
CA SER A 332 -19.61 -15.96 15.76
C SER A 332 -19.14 -14.75 16.58
N ILE A 333 -20.04 -14.06 17.30
CA ILE A 333 -19.67 -13.00 18.25
C ILE A 333 -18.82 -13.54 19.41
N GLY A 334 -19.12 -14.73 19.93
CA GLY A 334 -18.30 -15.39 20.94
C GLY A 334 -16.87 -15.69 20.46
N ARG A 335 -16.69 -15.99 19.17
CA ARG A 335 -15.36 -16.12 18.54
C ARG A 335 -14.68 -14.77 18.40
N ALA A 336 -15.38 -13.75 17.92
CA ALA A 336 -14.85 -12.39 17.83
C ALA A 336 -14.39 -11.87 19.21
N GLU A 337 -15.17 -12.10 20.28
CA GLU A 337 -14.83 -11.72 21.65
C GLU A 337 -13.47 -12.28 22.11
N ARG A 338 -13.12 -13.52 21.73
CA ARG A 338 -11.83 -14.15 22.10
C ARG A 338 -10.62 -13.49 21.44
N TYR A 339 -10.81 -12.95 20.24
CA TYR A 339 -9.75 -12.31 19.45
C TYR A 339 -9.80 -10.79 19.50
N ALA A 340 -10.76 -10.24 20.26
CA ALA A 340 -10.85 -8.82 20.53
C ALA A 340 -9.63 -8.40 21.36
N LYS A 341 -8.75 -7.60 20.76
CA LYS A 341 -7.57 -7.04 21.44
C LYS A 341 -8.02 -5.87 22.34
N ILE A 342 -7.97 -4.66 21.79
CA ILE A 342 -8.31 -3.41 22.49
C ILE A 342 -9.70 -2.91 22.05
N THR A 343 -10.24 -3.46 20.97
CA THR A 343 -11.48 -3.00 20.37
C THR A 343 -12.68 -3.74 20.95
N LEU A 344 -13.85 -3.09 20.98
CA LEU A 344 -15.03 -3.56 21.73
C LEU A 344 -16.30 -3.60 20.88
N GLU A 345 -16.19 -3.55 19.55
CA GLU A 345 -17.34 -3.58 18.63
C GLU A 345 -18.23 -4.81 18.85
N TRP A 346 -17.63 -5.97 19.14
CA TRP A 346 -18.36 -7.21 19.42
C TRP A 346 -19.38 -7.06 20.56
N ARG A 347 -19.14 -6.18 21.54
CA ARG A 347 -20.08 -5.95 22.66
C ARG A 347 -21.37 -5.33 22.17
N TYR A 348 -21.29 -4.42 21.21
CA TYR A 348 -22.45 -3.77 20.62
C TYR A 348 -23.29 -4.78 19.84
N SER A 349 -22.64 -5.60 19.02
CA SER A 349 -23.31 -6.71 18.32
C SER A 349 -23.93 -7.72 19.31
N LYS A 350 -23.23 -8.05 20.41
CA LYS A 350 -23.74 -8.95 21.45
C LYS A 350 -24.98 -8.39 22.15
N ALA A 351 -24.95 -7.10 22.54
CA ALA A 351 -26.09 -6.42 23.14
C ALA A 351 -27.29 -6.41 22.19
N PHE A 352 -27.05 -6.05 20.92
CA PHE A 352 -28.07 -6.08 19.87
C PHE A 352 -28.72 -7.46 19.76
N LEU A 353 -27.93 -8.54 19.67
CA LEU A 353 -28.48 -9.89 19.55
C LEU A 353 -29.28 -10.31 20.79
N PHE A 354 -28.87 -9.91 22.01
CA PHE A 354 -29.68 -10.14 23.21
C PHE A 354 -31.01 -9.38 23.18
N PHE A 355 -31.03 -8.11 22.75
CA PHE A 355 -32.28 -7.39 22.53
C PHE A 355 -33.16 -8.07 21.47
N TRP A 356 -32.56 -8.55 20.39
CA TRP A 356 -33.26 -9.23 19.32
C TRP A 356 -33.95 -10.52 19.81
N LYS A 357 -33.24 -11.32 20.62
CA LYS A 357 -33.75 -12.54 21.29
C LYS A 357 -34.66 -12.26 22.50
N GLU A 358 -34.89 -11.01 22.85
CA GLU A 358 -35.71 -10.60 24.00
C GLU A 358 -35.14 -11.04 25.36
N ASP A 359 -33.83 -11.30 25.42
CA ASP A 359 -33.09 -11.55 26.65
C ASP A 359 -32.63 -10.21 27.26
N TYR A 360 -33.59 -9.46 27.78
CA TYR A 360 -33.37 -8.09 28.26
C TYR A 360 -32.42 -8.03 29.47
N GLN A 361 -32.41 -9.07 30.30
CA GLN A 361 -31.55 -9.10 31.48
C GLN A 361 -30.07 -9.16 31.06
N ASN A 362 -29.72 -10.04 30.12
CA ASN A 362 -28.34 -10.10 29.63
C ASN A 362 -28.00 -8.92 28.73
N ALA A 363 -28.95 -8.40 27.93
CA ALA A 363 -28.76 -7.17 27.17
C ALA A 363 -28.34 -6.00 28.07
N LEU A 364 -29.08 -5.76 29.16
CA LEU A 364 -28.79 -4.68 30.11
C LEU A 364 -27.45 -4.87 30.84
N LYS A 365 -27.05 -6.10 31.15
CA LYS A 365 -25.71 -6.38 31.71
C LYS A 365 -24.60 -5.95 30.75
N ILE A 366 -24.77 -6.19 29.44
CA ILE A 366 -23.81 -5.74 28.43
C ILE A 366 -23.88 -4.21 28.29
N CYS A 367 -25.06 -3.58 28.31
CA CYS A 367 -25.21 -2.13 28.28
C CYS A 367 -24.44 -1.44 29.41
N GLN A 368 -24.47 -1.98 30.64
CA GLN A 368 -23.68 -1.42 31.75
C GLN A 368 -22.18 -1.47 31.48
N LYS A 369 -21.70 -2.55 30.84
CA LYS A 369 -20.29 -2.63 30.44
C LYS A 369 -19.95 -1.61 29.35
N ILE A 370 -20.82 -1.43 28.36
CA ILE A 370 -20.65 -0.45 27.27
C ILE A 370 -20.64 0.98 27.82
N LYS A 371 -21.51 1.29 28.78
CA LYS A 371 -21.55 2.61 29.43
C LYS A 371 -20.21 3.02 30.04
N ASN A 372 -19.49 2.06 30.63
CA ASN A 372 -18.29 2.31 31.42
C ASN A 372 -16.98 2.14 30.63
N GLN A 373 -17.04 1.82 29.33
CA GLN A 373 -15.86 1.56 28.50
C GLN A 373 -15.93 2.40 27.23
N SER A 374 -14.76 2.84 26.74
CA SER A 374 -14.63 3.56 25.48
C SER A 374 -13.35 3.13 24.77
N TYR A 375 -13.29 3.32 23.45
CA TYR A 375 -12.11 3.03 22.63
C TYR A 375 -12.01 4.04 21.47
N THR A 376 -10.84 4.12 20.85
CA THR A 376 -10.46 5.21 19.92
C THR A 376 -11.43 5.40 18.74
N THR A 377 -12.00 4.33 18.22
CA THR A 377 -12.87 4.32 17.04
C THR A 377 -14.35 4.14 17.36
N GLU A 378 -14.74 4.29 18.63
CA GLU A 378 -16.10 4.00 19.10
C GLU A 378 -17.19 4.83 18.41
N PHE A 379 -16.89 6.07 18.02
CA PHE A 379 -17.84 6.93 17.31
C PHE A 379 -18.32 6.31 15.99
N ILE A 380 -17.41 5.67 15.24
CA ILE A 380 -17.72 4.97 13.97
C ILE A 380 -18.69 3.82 14.26
N THR A 381 -18.40 3.01 15.27
CA THR A 381 -19.27 1.90 15.66
C THR A 381 -20.64 2.38 16.12
N LEU A 382 -20.71 3.49 16.85
CA LEU A 382 -22.01 4.06 17.23
C LEU A 382 -22.82 4.48 15.99
N ASP A 383 -22.19 5.04 14.96
CA ASP A 383 -22.86 5.44 13.71
C ASP A 383 -23.38 4.23 12.95
N GLU A 384 -22.52 3.20 12.80
CA GLU A 384 -22.89 1.94 12.17
C GLU A 384 -24.04 1.24 12.90
N VAL A 385 -23.98 1.16 14.23
CA VAL A 385 -25.03 0.53 15.05
C VAL A 385 -26.34 1.29 14.94
N ARG A 386 -26.33 2.63 14.98
CA ARG A 386 -27.56 3.44 14.82
C ARG A 386 -28.15 3.21 13.44
N LYS A 387 -27.36 3.38 12.36
CA LYS A 387 -27.80 3.17 10.98
C LYS A 387 -28.38 1.77 10.77
N PHE A 388 -27.70 0.74 11.27
CA PHE A 388 -28.15 -0.64 11.18
C PHE A 388 -29.51 -0.86 11.87
N ASN A 389 -29.67 -0.38 13.11
CA ASN A 389 -30.91 -0.56 13.85
C ASN A 389 -32.07 0.26 13.28
N THR A 390 -31.82 1.49 12.82
CA THR A 390 -32.83 2.31 12.14
C THR A 390 -33.31 1.63 10.85
N ASN A 391 -32.41 1.02 10.08
CA ASN A 391 -32.80 0.26 8.89
C ASN A 391 -33.72 -0.94 9.23
N LEU A 392 -33.45 -1.65 10.33
CA LEU A 392 -34.32 -2.74 10.79
C LEU A 392 -35.68 -2.23 11.28
N LEU A 393 -35.70 -1.09 11.99
CA LEU A 393 -36.91 -0.43 12.47
C LEU A 393 -37.79 0.12 11.34
N SER A 394 -37.22 0.46 10.19
CA SER A 394 -37.96 0.83 8.99
C SER A 394 -38.50 -0.37 8.19
N GLY A 395 -38.16 -1.60 8.61
CA GLY A 395 -38.54 -2.84 7.93
C GLY A 395 -39.97 -3.31 8.25
N VAL A 396 -40.31 -4.50 7.74
CA VAL A 396 -41.66 -5.09 7.83
C VAL A 396 -42.06 -5.47 9.26
N ASN A 397 -41.08 -5.70 10.16
CA ASN A 397 -41.34 -6.09 11.55
C ASN A 397 -40.45 -5.33 12.53
N PRO A 398 -40.79 -4.07 12.86
CA PRO A 398 -40.03 -3.27 13.81
C PRO A 398 -40.14 -3.85 15.22
N LYS A 399 -38.99 -4.13 15.83
CA LYS A 399 -38.89 -4.56 17.24
C LYS A 399 -38.73 -3.34 18.14
N ALA A 400 -39.73 -3.06 18.98
CA ALA A 400 -39.75 -1.87 19.85
C ALA A 400 -38.48 -1.73 20.70
N GLN A 401 -37.95 -2.83 21.23
CA GLN A 401 -36.73 -2.83 22.05
C GLN A 401 -35.48 -2.29 21.34
N LEU A 402 -35.47 -2.21 20.00
CA LEU A 402 -34.36 -1.59 19.28
C LEU A 402 -34.35 -0.07 19.45
N TYR A 403 -35.50 0.58 19.62
CA TYR A 403 -35.59 2.00 19.98
C TYR A 403 -34.94 2.24 21.35
N PHE A 404 -35.19 1.37 22.34
CA PHE A 404 -34.51 1.43 23.63
C PHE A 404 -32.99 1.34 23.47
N TRP A 405 -32.53 0.40 22.63
CA TRP A 405 -31.11 0.18 22.40
C TRP A 405 -30.40 1.40 21.80
N ILE A 406 -30.95 1.99 20.73
CA ILE A 406 -30.35 3.18 20.12
C ILE A 406 -30.52 4.44 20.96
N GLY A 407 -31.61 4.55 21.74
CA GLY A 407 -31.81 5.61 22.72
C GLY A 407 -30.78 5.55 23.84
N PHE A 408 -30.49 4.34 24.35
CA PHE A 408 -29.45 4.10 25.34
C PHE A 408 -28.07 4.57 24.87
N LEU A 409 -27.69 4.21 23.63
CA LEU A 409 -26.42 4.66 23.05
C LEU A 409 -26.37 6.17 22.85
N SER A 410 -27.48 6.77 22.40
CA SER A 410 -27.56 8.22 22.19
C SER A 410 -27.42 8.99 23.50
N TYR A 411 -28.03 8.50 24.57
CA TYR A 411 -27.95 9.11 25.90
C TYR A 411 -26.55 8.95 26.52
N PHE A 412 -26.05 7.71 26.63
CA PHE A 412 -24.85 7.44 27.42
C PHE A 412 -23.53 7.56 26.66
N LYS A 413 -23.54 7.38 25.34
CA LYS A 413 -22.30 7.33 24.54
C LYS A 413 -22.14 8.53 23.63
N ARG A 414 -23.24 9.07 23.08
CA ARG A 414 -23.19 10.25 22.19
C ARG A 414 -23.49 11.56 22.91
N ASN A 415 -24.11 11.50 24.09
CA ASN A 415 -24.67 12.66 24.76
C ASN A 415 -25.62 13.48 23.84
N ASN A 416 -26.32 12.81 22.92
CA ASN A 416 -27.33 13.44 22.06
C ASN A 416 -28.70 13.25 22.71
N LEU A 417 -29.09 14.23 23.52
CA LEU A 417 -30.33 14.19 24.30
C LEU A 417 -31.59 14.23 23.41
N GLY A 418 -31.54 14.90 22.25
CA GLY A 418 -32.67 14.98 21.33
C GLY A 418 -32.99 13.62 20.72
N ASP A 419 -31.99 12.96 20.13
CA ASP A 419 -32.13 11.60 19.60
C ASP A 419 -32.57 10.63 20.70
N ALA A 420 -31.95 10.71 21.87
CA ALA A 420 -32.28 9.83 22.99
C ALA A 420 -33.74 10.00 23.46
N LEU A 421 -34.22 11.25 23.57
CA LEU A 421 -35.61 11.55 23.92
C LEU A 421 -36.57 10.90 22.92
N GLN A 422 -36.36 11.17 21.63
CA GLN A 422 -37.20 10.65 20.56
C GLN A 422 -37.22 9.12 20.52
N ASP A 423 -36.04 8.49 20.67
CA ASP A 423 -35.93 7.03 20.64
C ASP A 423 -36.60 6.39 21.86
N PHE A 424 -36.42 6.92 23.08
CA PHE A 424 -37.08 6.38 24.27
C PHE A 424 -38.61 6.61 24.27
N GLU A 425 -39.09 7.74 23.76
CA GLU A 425 -40.55 7.98 23.62
C GLU A 425 -41.19 7.01 22.61
N ASN A 426 -40.50 6.75 21.49
CA ASN A 426 -40.93 5.71 20.55
C ASN A 426 -40.92 4.32 21.17
N PHE A 427 -39.92 4.00 21.98
CA PHE A 427 -39.89 2.74 22.73
C PHE A 427 -41.10 2.62 23.67
N GLU A 428 -41.36 3.58 24.56
CA GLU A 428 -42.49 3.51 25.50
C GLU A 428 -43.84 3.38 24.79
N ARG A 429 -44.01 4.07 23.65
CA ARG A 429 -45.23 4.02 22.84
C ARG A 429 -45.48 2.64 22.23
N LEU A 430 -44.42 1.91 21.85
CA LEU A 430 -44.51 0.64 21.11
C LEU A 430 -44.24 -0.59 21.98
N ALA A 431 -43.75 -0.41 23.21
CA ALA A 431 -43.33 -1.50 24.08
C ALA A 431 -44.52 -2.31 24.62
N SER A 432 -44.43 -3.63 24.48
CA SER A 432 -45.37 -4.59 25.06
C SER A 432 -45.15 -4.81 26.57
N ASP A 433 -46.08 -5.49 27.22
CA ASP A 433 -46.07 -5.68 28.68
C ASP A 433 -44.94 -6.58 29.18
N ASN A 434 -44.47 -7.52 28.35
CA ASN A 434 -43.31 -8.35 28.66
C ASN A 434 -41.97 -7.55 28.74
N MET A 435 -41.95 -6.28 28.34
CA MET A 435 -40.77 -5.41 28.37
C MET A 435 -40.66 -4.58 29.67
N GLY A 436 -41.33 -4.97 30.76
CA GLY A 436 -41.43 -4.19 32.00
C GLY A 436 -40.07 -3.71 32.56
N LEU A 437 -39.02 -4.52 32.47
CA LEU A 437 -37.67 -4.15 32.90
C LEU A 437 -37.09 -2.99 32.07
N LEU A 438 -37.33 -2.98 30.76
CA LEU A 438 -36.87 -1.91 29.86
C LEU A 438 -37.72 -0.65 30.04
N LYS A 439 -39.05 -0.77 30.21
CA LYS A 439 -39.96 0.35 30.53
C LYS A 439 -39.51 1.08 31.80
N GLN A 440 -39.23 0.34 32.87
CA GLN A 440 -38.74 0.93 34.12
C GLN A 440 -37.45 1.76 33.90
N LYS A 441 -36.50 1.27 33.11
CA LYS A 441 -35.25 1.98 32.80
C LYS A 441 -35.49 3.18 31.88
N SER A 442 -36.27 3.01 30.83
CA SER A 442 -36.61 4.05 29.87
C SER A 442 -37.32 5.23 30.53
N THR A 443 -38.32 4.96 31.37
CA THR A 443 -39.03 6.00 32.13
C THR A 443 -38.10 6.82 33.03
N ALA A 444 -37.13 6.17 33.68
CA ALA A 444 -36.11 6.87 34.46
C ALA A 444 -35.22 7.75 33.58
N TYR A 445 -34.74 7.24 32.44
CA TYR A 445 -33.93 8.00 31.50
C TYR A 445 -34.68 9.17 30.87
N LEU A 446 -35.95 8.99 30.49
CA LEU A 446 -36.81 10.05 29.96
C LEU A 446 -36.98 11.19 30.95
N ARG A 447 -37.18 10.88 32.24
CA ARG A 447 -37.27 11.90 33.29
C ARG A 447 -35.98 12.71 33.39
N GLU A 448 -34.83 12.05 33.42
CA GLU A 448 -33.52 12.72 33.46
C GLU A 448 -33.28 13.58 32.21
N ILE A 449 -33.62 13.08 31.02
CA ILE A 449 -33.45 13.79 29.75
C ILE A 449 -34.35 15.02 29.70
N LYS A 450 -35.65 14.89 30.05
CA LYS A 450 -36.60 16.02 30.09
C LYS A 450 -36.16 17.10 31.07
N GLN A 451 -35.67 16.70 32.24
CA GLN A 451 -35.08 17.64 33.20
C GLN A 451 -33.87 18.39 32.63
N LYS A 452 -32.95 17.68 31.96
CA LYS A 452 -31.76 18.30 31.33
C LYS A 452 -32.10 19.22 30.17
N LEU A 453 -33.20 18.95 29.46
CA LEU A 453 -33.70 19.76 28.35
C LEU A 453 -34.67 20.87 28.79
N SER A 454 -35.01 20.96 30.09
CA SER A 454 -36.04 21.86 30.62
C SER A 454 -37.41 21.69 29.97
N ILE A 455 -37.72 20.47 29.51
CA ILE A 455 -39.04 20.10 29.00
C ILE A 455 -39.90 19.71 30.21
N LYS A 456 -41.04 20.37 30.38
CA LYS A 456 -41.97 20.12 31.48
C LYS A 456 -42.67 18.78 31.37
#